data_AF-A0A942A8D7-F1
#
_entry.id   AF-A0A942A8D7-F1
#
_cell.length_a   1.000
_cell.length_b   1.000
_cell.length_c   1.000
_cell.angle_alpha   90.00
_cell.angle_beta   90.00
_cell.angle_gamma   90.00
#
_symmetry.space_group_name_H-M   'P 1'
#
loop_
_entity.id
_entity.type
_entity.pdbx_description
1 polymer ?
#
loop_
_entity_poly.entity_id
_entity_poly.type
_entity_poly.pdbx_seq_one_letter_code
_entity_poly.pdbx_strand_id
1 'polypeptide(L)'
;MKCKDIPVWSIILSFFFIFASCRDEMAGKGGVLEVEEGIPGTLTLSVTSGNPALHVVTRASEEEEKHISSLYVFILDMTSTGGPATHPVLSRKWFPDTQSFPRDVSGNIQVGISAVSCNSVRIFAVANLNTANQLSNNKEMLEAFHNAANEAELESITARLDVFKTATDAEPESGRSLALVDRLQGSLLSAGHYSSSPDYSPYASAEQFVLDSDVATGRLIMKKTTGETVNGAIRLHHLDARFNFVVKLADRLPSGAYFKLKSWKVKNLHMRSFVHWQQDSPCSSGTEELGGTTDMNGNYIDETSADGKVTSSFTFYTFENRHAPAAPFTSVDKVKTAMEAEGLSWNEDSGFTSDQAYMLREKKNPDGSFKYAPGNAAYVVLKGEYYNPAEKVLGGITQQCSATVTYLIHLGYIWEGNMEKSMAGSSSEQRELDKVNDYR
;
A
#
# COMPACT_ATOMS: atom_id res chain seq x y z
N MET A 1 -65.98 -36.45 72.45
CA MET A 1 -67.44 -36.72 72.43
C MET A 1 -67.99 -36.05 71.17
N LYS A 2 -68.61 -36.81 70.23
CA LYS A 2 -69.30 -36.34 68.99
C LYS A 2 -68.43 -35.56 67.96
N CYS A 3 -68.33 -36.05 66.71
CA CYS A 3 -69.02 -35.54 65.49
C CYS A 3 -68.47 -34.19 64.96
N LYS A 4 -68.29 -33.93 63.64
CA LYS A 4 -68.71 -34.65 62.41
C LYS A 4 -68.08 -34.04 61.13
N ASP A 5 -68.04 -34.84 60.07
CA ASP A 5 -68.25 -34.56 58.62
C ASP A 5 -67.33 -33.62 57.77
N ILE A 6 -67.33 -33.92 56.46
CA ILE A 6 -66.33 -33.74 55.36
C ILE A 6 -67.15 -33.60 54.03
N PRO A 7 -66.87 -32.78 52.97
CA PRO A 7 -65.63 -32.69 52.14
C PRO A 7 -65.29 -31.27 51.52
N VAL A 8 -64.54 -31.21 50.39
CA VAL A 8 -64.51 -30.22 49.27
C VAL A 8 -63.38 -29.14 49.30
N TRP A 9 -62.48 -28.98 48.30
CA TRP A 9 -62.33 -29.55 46.93
C TRP A 9 -60.86 -29.61 46.44
N SER A 10 -60.66 -30.19 45.26
CA SER A 10 -59.39 -30.34 44.51
C SER A 10 -58.65 -29.02 44.19
N ILE A 11 -57.31 -29.10 44.06
CA ILE A 11 -56.60 -28.91 42.76
C ILE A 11 -55.20 -29.56 42.86
N ILE A 12 -54.82 -30.29 41.81
CA ILE A 12 -53.47 -30.82 41.58
C ILE A 12 -52.78 -29.91 40.58
N LEU A 13 -51.58 -29.40 40.87
CA LEU A 13 -50.49 -29.37 39.87
C LEU A 13 -49.11 -29.14 40.49
N SER A 14 -48.11 -29.85 39.97
CA SER A 14 -46.70 -29.77 40.37
C SER A 14 -45.95 -28.69 39.59
N PHE A 15 -45.11 -27.91 40.29
CA PHE A 15 -43.95 -27.20 39.73
C PHE A 15 -42.83 -27.27 40.81
N PHE A 16 -41.97 -28.28 40.78
CA PHE A 16 -40.71 -28.34 40.01
C PHE A 16 -39.76 -27.14 40.23
N PHE A 17 -38.75 -27.39 41.06
CA PHE A 17 -37.43 -26.76 41.15
C PHE A 17 -37.23 -25.38 40.50
N ILE A 18 -37.20 -24.35 41.35
CA ILE A 18 -36.45 -23.11 41.08
C ILE A 18 -35.17 -23.16 41.91
N PHE A 19 -34.09 -23.66 41.32
CA PHE A 19 -32.75 -23.36 41.83
C PHE A 19 -32.38 -21.96 41.38
N ALA A 20 -32.36 -21.02 42.31
CA ALA A 20 -31.84 -19.69 42.07
C ALA A 20 -30.30 -19.76 41.91
N SER A 21 -29.82 -19.72 40.67
CA SER A 21 -28.43 -19.34 40.38
C SER A 21 -28.42 -17.90 39.87
N CYS A 22 -28.52 -16.96 40.80
CA CYS A 22 -28.03 -15.61 40.56
C CYS A 22 -26.52 -15.70 40.29
N ARG A 23 -26.10 -15.55 39.02
CA ARG A 23 -24.78 -14.98 38.76
C ARG A 23 -24.95 -13.48 38.79
N ASP A 24 -24.62 -12.93 39.95
CA ASP A 24 -24.55 -11.49 40.19
C ASP A 24 -23.42 -10.87 39.36
N GLU A 25 -23.57 -9.59 38.98
CA GLU A 25 -22.55 -8.87 38.23
C GLU A 25 -21.34 -8.56 39.13
N MET A 26 -20.30 -9.40 39.08
CA MET A 26 -19.05 -9.09 39.79
C MET A 26 -18.19 -8.10 39.01
N ALA A 27 -18.65 -6.85 38.93
CA ALA A 27 -17.84 -5.70 38.52
C ALA A 27 -16.68 -5.51 39.51
N GLY A 28 -15.49 -6.06 39.21
CA GLY A 28 -14.40 -6.02 40.18
C GLY A 28 -13.12 -6.79 39.88
N LYS A 29 -12.49 -6.55 38.71
CA LYS A 29 -11.03 -6.56 38.45
C LYS A 29 -10.77 -6.44 36.95
N GLY A 30 -9.64 -5.85 36.55
CA GLY A 30 -9.16 -5.85 35.17
C GLY A 30 -8.65 -7.24 34.77
N GLY A 31 -9.57 -8.18 34.56
CA GLY A 31 -9.28 -9.48 33.98
C GLY A 31 -9.31 -9.42 32.45
N VAL A 32 -8.55 -10.30 31.82
CA VAL A 32 -8.71 -10.59 30.39
C VAL A 32 -10.04 -11.34 30.23
N LEU A 33 -10.85 -10.94 29.24
CA LEU A 33 -12.04 -11.69 28.83
C LEU A 33 -11.58 -13.04 28.26
N GLU A 34 -12.01 -14.12 28.91
CA GLU A 34 -11.95 -15.48 28.35
C GLU A 34 -13.37 -15.91 27.95
N VAL A 35 -13.49 -16.50 26.76
CA VAL A 35 -14.74 -17.02 26.18
C VAL A 35 -14.67 -18.53 25.99
N GLU A 36 -15.83 -19.19 25.98
CA GLU A 36 -15.93 -20.59 25.55
C GLU A 36 -15.67 -20.66 24.04
N GLU A 37 -14.58 -21.34 23.64
CA GLU A 37 -14.16 -21.45 22.25
C GLU A 37 -14.92 -22.54 21.48
N GLY A 38 -14.97 -22.40 20.16
CA GLY A 38 -15.57 -23.42 19.29
C GLY A 38 -17.09 -23.29 19.08
N ILE A 39 -17.76 -22.30 19.67
CA ILE A 39 -19.21 -22.08 19.46
C ILE A 39 -19.42 -21.48 18.06
N PRO A 40 -20.12 -22.16 17.13
CA PRO A 40 -20.31 -21.66 15.77
C PRO A 40 -21.23 -20.44 15.71
N GLY A 41 -20.91 -19.50 14.81
CA GLY A 41 -21.78 -18.36 14.54
C GLY A 41 -21.36 -17.59 13.27
N THR A 42 -22.08 -16.50 12.98
CA THR A 42 -21.73 -15.61 11.87
C THR A 42 -21.23 -14.27 12.39
N LEU A 43 -20.05 -13.86 11.91
CA LEU A 43 -19.48 -12.53 12.13
C LEU A 43 -19.82 -11.62 10.94
N THR A 44 -20.27 -10.40 11.22
CA THR A 44 -20.48 -9.35 10.20
C THR A 44 -19.33 -8.33 10.28
N LEU A 45 -18.75 -8.00 9.14
CA LEU A 45 -17.58 -7.12 9.02
C LEU A 45 -17.86 -6.00 8.02
N SER A 46 -17.56 -4.76 8.41
CA SER A 46 -17.44 -3.64 7.47
C SER A 46 -16.07 -3.67 6.78
N VAL A 47 -16.03 -3.31 5.50
CA VAL A 47 -14.83 -3.33 4.64
C VAL A 47 -14.72 -2.03 3.87
N THR A 48 -13.56 -1.39 3.96
CA THR A 48 -13.29 -0.08 3.38
C THR A 48 -11.92 -0.03 2.71
N SER A 49 -11.82 0.69 1.60
CA SER A 49 -10.55 1.07 0.97
C SER A 49 -10.08 2.39 1.57
N GLY A 50 -8.80 2.50 1.92
CA GLY A 50 -8.23 3.74 2.44
C GLY A 50 -8.32 4.88 1.43
N ASN A 51 -8.38 6.13 1.91
CA ASN A 51 -8.20 7.28 1.01
C ASN A 51 -6.76 7.27 0.47
N PRO A 52 -6.54 7.25 -0.86
CA PRO A 52 -5.20 7.38 -1.41
C PRO A 52 -4.64 8.76 -1.05
N ALA A 53 -3.37 8.81 -0.66
CA ALA A 53 -2.70 10.05 -0.31
C ALA A 53 -2.36 10.87 -1.57
N LEU A 54 -3.12 11.94 -1.78
CA LEU A 54 -2.93 13.06 -2.73
C LEU A 54 -2.98 12.76 -4.25
N HIS A 55 -4.00 13.38 -4.87
CA HIS A 55 -4.05 13.96 -6.22
C HIS A 55 -3.81 13.07 -7.46
N VAL A 56 -4.95 12.77 -8.10
CA VAL A 56 -5.09 11.92 -9.28
C VAL A 56 -5.07 12.68 -10.61
N VAL A 57 -4.40 12.08 -11.61
CA VAL A 57 -4.93 11.95 -12.98
C VAL A 57 -4.67 10.51 -13.44
N THR A 58 -5.71 9.70 -13.50
CA THR A 58 -5.69 8.40 -14.21
C THR A 58 -6.70 8.51 -15.34
N ARG A 59 -6.75 7.50 -16.24
CA ARG A 59 -7.92 7.36 -17.11
C ARG A 59 -9.18 6.92 -16.34
N ALA A 60 -8.99 6.41 -15.13
CA ALA A 60 -9.99 6.23 -14.08
C ALA A 60 -9.95 7.40 -13.07
N SER A 61 -11.04 7.62 -12.36
CA SER A 61 -11.18 8.61 -11.28
C SER A 61 -10.65 8.10 -9.93
N GLU A 62 -10.41 8.99 -8.96
CA GLU A 62 -9.96 8.58 -7.61
C GLU A 62 -10.96 7.64 -6.91
N GLU A 63 -12.25 7.72 -7.29
CA GLU A 63 -13.32 6.86 -6.78
C GLU A 63 -13.35 5.47 -7.44
N GLU A 64 -12.86 5.34 -8.68
CA GLU A 64 -12.74 4.04 -9.34
C GLU A 64 -11.55 3.23 -8.81
N GLU A 65 -10.49 3.88 -8.33
CA GLU A 65 -9.37 3.21 -7.64
C GLU A 65 -9.77 2.62 -6.28
N LYS A 66 -10.76 3.23 -5.62
CA LYS A 66 -11.35 2.71 -4.37
C LYS A 66 -12.25 1.49 -4.59
N HIS A 67 -12.53 1.10 -5.84
CA HIS A 67 -13.49 0.05 -6.15
C HIS A 67 -13.00 -1.32 -5.67
N ILE A 68 -13.79 -1.94 -4.79
CA ILE A 68 -13.66 -3.34 -4.40
C ILE A 68 -14.63 -4.11 -5.30
N SER A 69 -14.10 -4.90 -6.23
CA SER A 69 -14.86 -5.79 -7.11
C SER A 69 -14.93 -7.21 -6.56
N SER A 70 -13.87 -7.69 -5.91
CA SER A 70 -13.82 -8.99 -5.24
C SER A 70 -13.12 -8.90 -3.88
N LEU A 71 -13.38 -9.85 -2.97
CA LEU A 71 -12.82 -9.87 -1.61
C LEU A 71 -12.59 -11.29 -1.10
N TYR A 72 -11.45 -11.54 -0.47
CA TYR A 72 -11.16 -12.75 0.31
C TYR A 72 -10.91 -12.33 1.76
N VAL A 73 -11.71 -12.85 2.70
CA VAL A 73 -11.54 -12.61 4.15
C VAL A 73 -11.04 -13.87 4.85
N PHE A 74 -10.10 -13.69 5.77
CA PHE A 74 -9.50 -14.71 6.63
C PHE A 74 -9.66 -14.32 8.10
N ILE A 75 -9.96 -15.30 8.95
CA ILE A 75 -9.89 -15.19 10.41
C ILE A 75 -8.80 -16.16 10.85
N LEU A 76 -7.78 -15.61 11.52
CA LEU A 76 -6.63 -16.31 12.06
C LEU A 76 -6.81 -16.49 13.57
N ASP A 77 -6.51 -17.67 14.08
CA ASP A 77 -6.38 -17.94 15.51
C ASP A 77 -4.98 -17.53 15.99
N MET A 78 -4.94 -16.62 16.95
CA MET A 78 -3.75 -15.99 17.52
C MET A 78 -3.57 -16.36 19.01
N THR A 79 -4.16 -17.47 19.47
CA THR A 79 -4.04 -17.96 20.85
C THR A 79 -2.65 -18.53 21.16
N SER A 80 -1.99 -19.11 20.15
CA SER A 80 -0.57 -19.49 20.22
C SER A 80 0.31 -18.25 20.37
N THR A 81 1.29 -18.29 21.28
CA THR A 81 2.32 -17.25 21.41
C THR A 81 3.53 -17.49 20.49
N GLY A 82 3.38 -18.34 19.47
CA GLY A 82 4.44 -18.69 18.53
C GLY A 82 4.61 -17.69 17.40
N GLY A 83 5.31 -18.10 16.35
CA GLY A 83 5.39 -17.34 15.09
C GLY A 83 4.19 -17.61 14.17
N PRO A 84 4.09 -16.90 13.04
CA PRO A 84 2.99 -17.01 12.06
C PRO A 84 2.66 -18.44 11.59
N ALA A 85 3.63 -19.35 11.56
CA ALA A 85 3.40 -20.76 11.23
C ALA A 85 2.53 -21.51 12.27
N THR A 86 2.33 -20.95 13.46
CA THR A 86 1.52 -21.51 14.54
C THR A 86 0.13 -20.86 14.68
N HIS A 87 -0.22 -19.92 13.81
CA HIS A 87 -1.51 -19.23 13.80
C HIS A 87 -2.38 -19.79 12.66
N PRO A 88 -3.26 -20.77 12.93
CA PRO A 88 -4.02 -21.43 11.88
C PRO A 88 -5.16 -20.53 11.35
N VAL A 89 -5.54 -20.75 10.09
CA VAL A 89 -6.72 -20.13 9.49
C VAL A 89 -7.99 -20.81 10.05
N LEU A 90 -8.60 -20.17 11.04
CA LEU A 90 -9.84 -20.59 11.69
C LEU A 90 -11.04 -20.57 10.74
N SER A 91 -11.10 -19.56 9.85
CA SER A 91 -12.11 -19.47 8.79
C SER A 91 -11.62 -18.65 7.62
N ARG A 92 -12.17 -18.92 6.42
CA ARG A 92 -11.91 -18.16 5.20
C ARG A 92 -13.17 -18.07 4.35
N LYS A 93 -13.38 -16.95 3.64
CA LYS A 93 -14.47 -16.83 2.68
C LYS A 93 -14.11 -15.94 1.49
N TRP A 94 -14.35 -16.49 0.29
CA TRP A 94 -14.18 -15.80 -0.98
C TRP A 94 -15.51 -15.19 -1.44
N PHE A 95 -15.45 -13.94 -1.88
CA PHE A 95 -16.54 -13.13 -2.41
C PHE A 95 -16.13 -12.67 -3.83
N PRO A 96 -16.50 -13.43 -4.89
CA PRO A 96 -16.01 -13.17 -6.26
C PRO A 96 -16.56 -11.88 -6.90
N ASP A 97 -17.70 -11.41 -6.42
CA ASP A 97 -18.35 -10.15 -6.80
C ASP A 97 -18.87 -9.51 -5.52
N THR A 98 -18.58 -8.21 -5.33
CA THR A 98 -18.98 -7.42 -4.17
C THR A 98 -19.92 -6.25 -4.53
N GLN A 99 -20.30 -6.08 -5.80
CA GLN A 99 -21.11 -4.94 -6.27
C GLN A 99 -22.51 -4.87 -5.64
N SER A 100 -23.11 -6.04 -5.35
CA SER A 100 -24.47 -6.18 -4.81
C SER A 100 -24.54 -6.22 -3.28
N PHE A 101 -23.41 -6.11 -2.58
CA PHE A 101 -23.38 -6.23 -1.13
C PHE A 101 -23.95 -4.98 -0.43
N PRO A 102 -24.65 -5.15 0.71
CA PRO A 102 -25.18 -4.04 1.47
C PRO A 102 -24.05 -3.14 1.99
N ARG A 103 -24.33 -1.85 2.12
CA ARG A 103 -23.41 -0.87 2.70
C ARG A 103 -23.85 -0.48 4.10
N ASP A 104 -22.89 -0.23 4.99
CA ASP A 104 -23.16 0.33 6.31
C ASP A 104 -23.51 1.83 6.24
N VAL A 105 -23.83 2.41 7.41
CA VAL A 105 -24.17 3.84 7.53
C VAL A 105 -23.03 4.80 7.12
N SER A 106 -21.81 4.30 6.99
CA SER A 106 -20.61 5.03 6.55
C SER A 106 -20.25 4.75 5.08
N GLY A 107 -21.04 3.93 4.36
CA GLY A 107 -20.80 3.56 2.97
C GLY A 107 -19.86 2.36 2.76
N ASN A 108 -19.36 1.72 3.83
CA ASN A 108 -18.47 0.57 3.73
C ASN A 108 -19.25 -0.69 3.32
N ILE A 109 -18.61 -1.63 2.64
CA ILE A 109 -19.24 -2.90 2.26
C ILE A 109 -19.40 -3.77 3.52
N GLN A 110 -20.60 -4.32 3.77
CA GLN A 110 -20.80 -5.30 4.84
C GLN A 110 -20.75 -6.73 4.29
N VAL A 111 -19.89 -7.58 4.88
CA VAL A 111 -19.78 -9.00 4.54
C VAL A 111 -20.01 -9.89 5.76
N GLY A 112 -20.60 -11.07 5.54
CA GLY A 112 -20.84 -12.08 6.58
C GLY A 112 -19.98 -13.32 6.38
N ILE A 113 -19.23 -13.72 7.40
CA ILE A 113 -18.36 -14.91 7.42
C ILE A 113 -18.75 -15.82 8.61
N SER A 114 -18.86 -17.13 8.36
CA SER A 114 -19.10 -18.12 9.42
C SER A 114 -17.78 -18.46 10.10
N ALA A 115 -17.76 -18.53 11.42
CA ALA A 115 -16.58 -18.88 12.22
C ALA A 115 -17.02 -19.54 13.54
N VAL A 116 -16.10 -19.67 14.48
CA VAL A 116 -16.37 -20.08 15.87
C VAL A 116 -15.83 -19.02 16.85
N SER A 117 -16.34 -19.01 18.08
CA SER A 117 -15.77 -18.21 19.16
C SER A 117 -14.32 -18.61 19.46
N CYS A 118 -13.49 -17.63 19.85
CA CYS A 118 -12.06 -17.78 20.07
C CYS A 118 -11.51 -16.63 20.93
N ASN A 119 -10.55 -16.91 21.81
CA ASN A 119 -9.98 -15.94 22.76
C ASN A 119 -9.03 -14.92 22.12
N SER A 120 -8.43 -15.22 20.97
CA SER A 120 -7.56 -14.28 20.26
C SER A 120 -7.61 -14.53 18.76
N VAL A 121 -8.13 -13.56 18.00
CA VAL A 121 -8.22 -13.60 16.55
C VAL A 121 -7.62 -12.36 15.90
N ARG A 122 -7.08 -12.55 14.70
CA ARG A 122 -6.72 -11.51 13.74
C ARG A 122 -7.54 -11.69 12.48
N ILE A 123 -7.96 -10.60 11.86
CA ILE A 123 -8.73 -10.64 10.60
C ILE A 123 -7.91 -9.95 9.51
N PHE A 124 -7.61 -10.71 8.46
CA PHE A 124 -6.87 -10.28 7.27
C PHE A 124 -7.77 -10.41 6.04
N ALA A 125 -7.60 -9.53 5.06
CA ALA A 125 -8.33 -9.61 3.80
C ALA A 125 -7.52 -9.11 2.60
N VAL A 126 -7.89 -9.62 1.43
CA VAL A 126 -7.35 -9.23 0.13
C VAL A 126 -8.50 -8.93 -0.82
N ALA A 127 -8.45 -7.80 -1.51
CA ALA A 127 -9.44 -7.35 -2.47
C ALA A 127 -8.89 -7.29 -3.89
N ASN A 128 -9.78 -7.39 -4.88
CA ASN A 128 -9.50 -7.31 -6.31
C ASN A 128 -8.59 -8.44 -6.87
N LEU A 129 -8.49 -9.55 -6.15
CA LEU A 129 -7.93 -10.80 -6.70
C LEU A 129 -8.72 -11.22 -7.93
N ASN A 130 -8.01 -11.66 -8.98
CA ASN A 130 -8.58 -12.11 -10.25
C ASN A 130 -9.41 -11.06 -11.02
N THR A 131 -9.39 -9.78 -10.59
CA THR A 131 -9.95 -8.64 -11.33
C THR A 131 -8.90 -7.57 -11.63
N ALA A 132 -7.78 -7.53 -10.90
CA ALA A 132 -6.58 -6.77 -11.21
C ALA A 132 -5.88 -7.30 -12.49
N ASN A 133 -6.36 -6.88 -13.66
CA ASN A 133 -5.95 -7.36 -14.99
C ASN A 133 -4.51 -6.97 -15.43
N GLN A 134 -3.64 -6.55 -14.52
CA GLN A 134 -2.21 -6.26 -14.76
C GLN A 134 -1.26 -7.13 -13.93
N LEU A 135 -1.73 -8.25 -13.36
CA LEU A 135 -0.90 -9.20 -12.61
C LEU A 135 -0.85 -10.56 -13.32
N SER A 136 0.37 -11.08 -13.55
CA SER A 136 0.56 -12.31 -14.33
C SER A 136 0.17 -13.58 -13.57
N ASN A 137 0.09 -13.53 -12.24
CA ASN A 137 -0.07 -14.68 -11.36
C ASN A 137 -1.38 -14.67 -10.55
N ASN A 138 -2.43 -14.02 -11.07
CA ASN A 138 -3.73 -13.90 -10.40
C ASN A 138 -4.34 -15.24 -9.99
N LYS A 139 -4.23 -16.26 -10.84
CA LYS A 139 -4.81 -17.58 -10.60
C LYS A 139 -4.04 -18.32 -9.50
N GLU A 140 -2.72 -18.31 -9.60
CA GLU A 140 -1.80 -18.94 -8.65
C GLU A 140 -1.93 -18.31 -7.26
N MET A 141 -2.08 -16.98 -7.17
CA MET A 141 -2.39 -16.31 -5.92
C MET A 141 -3.72 -16.77 -5.32
N LEU A 142 -4.79 -16.82 -6.12
CA LEU A 142 -6.11 -17.25 -5.63
C LEU A 142 -6.09 -18.70 -5.14
N GLU A 143 -5.39 -19.60 -5.85
CA GLU A 143 -5.18 -20.99 -5.43
C GLU A 143 -4.33 -21.08 -4.15
N ALA A 144 -3.26 -20.28 -4.02
CA ALA A 144 -2.46 -20.22 -2.80
C ALA A 144 -3.29 -19.73 -1.60
N PHE A 145 -4.07 -18.64 -1.76
CA PHE A 145 -5.00 -18.14 -0.75
C PHE A 145 -6.10 -19.15 -0.40
N HIS A 146 -6.53 -19.98 -1.35
CA HIS A 146 -7.49 -21.04 -1.06
C HIS A 146 -6.91 -22.15 -0.19
N ASN A 147 -5.62 -22.46 -0.35
CA ASN A 147 -4.95 -23.58 0.31
C ASN A 147 -4.20 -23.21 1.60
N ALA A 148 -3.80 -21.95 1.80
CA ALA A 148 -2.97 -21.51 2.93
C ALA A 148 -3.54 -21.95 4.30
N ALA A 149 -2.78 -22.71 5.09
CA ALA A 149 -3.24 -23.30 6.34
C ALA A 149 -3.05 -22.39 7.57
N ASN A 150 -2.11 -21.45 7.51
CA ASN A 150 -1.66 -20.61 8.62
C ASN A 150 -1.23 -19.21 8.13
N GLU A 151 -0.94 -18.30 9.08
CA GLU A 151 -0.50 -16.93 8.79
C GLU A 151 0.80 -16.88 7.97
N ALA A 152 1.80 -17.73 8.25
CA ALA A 152 3.05 -17.74 7.48
C ALA A 152 2.83 -18.07 5.99
N GLU A 153 1.90 -18.98 5.69
CA GLU A 153 1.54 -19.30 4.31
C GLU A 153 0.82 -18.12 3.62
N LEU A 154 -0.06 -17.39 4.32
CA LEU A 154 -0.67 -16.16 3.80
C LEU A 154 0.37 -15.06 3.55
N GLU A 155 1.29 -14.85 4.51
CA GLU A 155 2.37 -13.88 4.42
C GLU A 155 3.30 -14.16 3.23
N SER A 156 3.55 -15.43 2.92
CA SER A 156 4.43 -15.86 1.82
C SER A 156 3.91 -15.54 0.41
N ILE A 157 2.63 -15.22 0.24
CA ILE A 157 2.01 -15.04 -1.07
C ILE A 157 2.43 -13.72 -1.70
N THR A 158 2.98 -13.78 -2.92
CA THR A 158 3.45 -12.62 -3.68
C THR A 158 2.62 -12.33 -4.92
N ALA A 159 2.34 -11.05 -5.17
CA ALA A 159 1.85 -10.57 -6.45
C ALA A 159 3.01 -10.32 -7.43
N ARG A 160 2.74 -10.48 -8.73
CA ARG A 160 3.70 -10.28 -9.82
C ARG A 160 3.09 -9.43 -10.94
N LEU A 161 3.80 -8.38 -11.36
CA LEU A 161 3.40 -7.54 -12.50
C LEU A 161 3.36 -8.35 -13.80
N ASP A 162 2.31 -8.16 -14.60
CA ASP A 162 2.23 -8.71 -15.96
C ASP A 162 3.19 -7.98 -16.92
N VAL A 163 3.47 -8.63 -18.05
CA VAL A 163 4.43 -8.18 -19.04
C VAL A 163 3.78 -7.98 -20.41
N PHE A 164 4.31 -7.06 -21.20
CA PHE A 164 3.86 -6.84 -22.58
C PHE A 164 4.09 -8.09 -23.44
N LYS A 165 3.02 -8.83 -23.74
CA LYS A 165 3.04 -10.07 -24.55
C LYS A 165 3.60 -9.89 -25.96
N THR A 166 3.67 -8.66 -26.47
CA THR A 166 4.21 -8.27 -27.78
C THR A 166 5.71 -7.97 -27.77
N ALA A 167 6.45 -8.36 -26.72
CA ALA A 167 7.91 -8.24 -26.63
C ALA A 167 8.69 -9.19 -27.58
N THR A 168 8.09 -9.61 -28.69
CA THR A 168 8.73 -10.39 -29.76
C THR A 168 9.62 -9.55 -30.68
N ASP A 169 9.35 -8.24 -30.77
CA ASP A 169 9.99 -7.33 -31.74
C ASP A 169 10.68 -6.12 -31.08
N ALA A 170 10.61 -6.01 -29.75
CA ALA A 170 11.28 -4.98 -28.97
C ALA A 170 12.39 -5.62 -28.14
N GLU A 171 13.64 -5.51 -28.62
CA GLU A 171 14.84 -5.98 -27.90
C GLU A 171 14.84 -5.48 -26.45
N PRO A 172 14.71 -6.36 -25.44
CA PRO A 172 14.74 -5.94 -24.05
C PRO A 172 16.15 -5.47 -23.70
N GLU A 173 16.31 -4.18 -23.39
CA GLU A 173 17.57 -3.63 -22.88
C GLU A 173 18.07 -4.50 -21.70
N SER A 174 19.11 -5.31 -21.95
CA SER A 174 19.71 -6.28 -21.01
C SER A 174 18.79 -7.42 -20.52
N GLY A 175 17.89 -7.95 -21.35
CA GLY A 175 17.14 -9.19 -21.02
C GLY A 175 16.13 -9.04 -19.86
N ARG A 176 15.70 -7.81 -19.57
CA ARG A 176 14.75 -7.48 -18.51
C ARG A 176 13.31 -7.53 -19.00
N SER A 177 12.38 -7.88 -18.10
CA SER A 177 10.95 -7.93 -18.40
C SER A 177 10.36 -6.54 -18.66
N LEU A 178 9.52 -6.43 -19.68
CA LEU A 178 8.76 -5.22 -20.00
C LEU A 178 7.42 -5.23 -19.27
N ALA A 179 7.34 -4.54 -18.13
CA ALA A 179 6.23 -4.53 -17.18
C ALA A 179 5.04 -3.67 -17.63
N LEU A 180 3.83 -4.12 -17.34
CA LEU A 180 2.59 -3.37 -17.55
C LEU A 180 2.29 -2.47 -16.33
N VAL A 181 2.52 -1.16 -16.50
CA VAL A 181 2.43 -0.16 -15.42
C VAL A 181 1.15 0.67 -15.43
N ASP A 182 0.28 0.49 -16.42
CA ASP A 182 -1.05 1.12 -16.43
C ASP A 182 -2.03 0.39 -15.49
N ARG A 183 -3.05 1.10 -15.01
CA ARG A 183 -4.15 0.53 -14.20
C ARG A 183 -5.52 0.97 -14.74
N LEU A 184 -5.79 0.57 -15.99
CA LEU A 184 -6.91 1.06 -16.80
C LEU A 184 -8.32 0.77 -16.28
N GLN A 185 -8.48 -0.02 -15.20
CA GLN A 185 -9.79 -0.52 -14.74
C GLN A 185 -10.12 -0.22 -13.26
N GLY A 186 -9.28 0.56 -12.55
CA GLY A 186 -9.52 0.95 -11.15
C GLY A 186 -9.42 -0.16 -10.09
N SER A 187 -9.64 -1.44 -10.46
CA SER A 187 -9.52 -2.59 -9.55
C SER A 187 -8.06 -2.90 -9.17
N LEU A 188 -7.47 -2.08 -8.30
CA LEU A 188 -6.12 -2.27 -7.76
C LEU A 188 -6.10 -3.39 -6.72
N LEU A 189 -5.14 -4.32 -6.83
CA LEU A 189 -4.92 -5.33 -5.80
C LEU A 189 -4.63 -4.63 -4.46
N SER A 190 -5.42 -4.98 -3.45
CA SER A 190 -5.37 -4.33 -2.15
C SER A 190 -5.43 -5.35 -1.03
N ALA A 191 -4.78 -5.09 0.10
CA ALA A 191 -4.77 -5.98 1.24
C ALA A 191 -4.78 -5.18 2.56
N GLY A 192 -5.12 -5.85 3.66
CA GLY A 192 -5.02 -5.26 4.98
C GLY A 192 -5.83 -5.98 6.05
N HIS A 193 -6.04 -5.29 7.16
CA HIS A 193 -6.48 -5.91 8.42
C HIS A 193 -7.72 -5.21 8.98
N TYR A 194 -8.44 -5.91 9.86
CA TYR A 194 -9.45 -5.27 10.70
C TYR A 194 -8.77 -4.40 11.76
N SER A 195 -9.22 -3.15 11.88
CA SER A 195 -8.82 -2.23 12.93
C SER A 195 -10.04 -1.60 13.60
N SER A 196 -9.92 -1.38 14.92
CA SER A 196 -10.89 -0.62 15.71
C SER A 196 -10.78 0.90 15.51
N SER A 197 -9.65 1.39 14.99
CA SER A 197 -9.37 2.82 14.81
C SER A 197 -9.69 3.29 13.38
N PRO A 198 -10.15 4.55 13.17
CA PRO A 198 -10.12 5.20 11.86
C PRO A 198 -8.69 5.48 11.37
N ASP A 199 -7.76 5.78 12.28
CA ASP A 199 -6.42 6.31 12.01
C ASP A 199 -5.35 5.21 11.92
N TYR A 200 -5.73 4.02 11.43
CA TYR A 200 -4.85 2.87 11.29
C TYR A 200 -3.85 3.06 10.14
N SER A 201 -2.55 2.93 10.43
CA SER A 201 -1.52 2.77 9.40
C SER A 201 -1.43 1.30 8.95
N PRO A 202 -1.35 0.99 7.65
CA PRO A 202 -1.15 -0.38 7.16
C PRO A 202 0.16 -1.03 7.63
N TYR A 203 1.13 -0.20 8.00
CA TYR A 203 2.45 -0.59 8.48
C TYR A 203 2.47 -0.87 10.00
N ALA A 204 1.38 -0.56 10.71
CA ALA A 204 1.23 -0.89 12.13
C ALA A 204 1.00 -2.41 12.33
N SER A 205 1.41 -2.93 13.49
CA SER A 205 1.12 -4.32 13.86
C SER A 205 -0.39 -4.54 13.97
N ALA A 206 -0.91 -5.53 13.23
CA ALA A 206 -2.34 -5.79 13.17
C ALA A 206 -2.92 -6.19 14.55
N GLU A 207 -4.02 -5.53 14.92
CA GLU A 207 -4.74 -5.72 16.18
C GLU A 207 -5.23 -7.17 16.38
N GLN A 208 -5.39 -7.57 17.65
CA GLN A 208 -5.96 -8.84 18.06
C GLN A 208 -7.24 -8.60 18.87
N PHE A 209 -8.23 -9.48 18.71
CA PHE A 209 -9.56 -9.35 19.30
C PHE A 209 -10.05 -10.67 19.89
N VAL A 210 -11.00 -10.60 20.83
CA VAL A 210 -11.79 -11.75 21.27
C VAL A 210 -13.00 -11.89 20.34
N LEU A 211 -13.32 -13.11 19.92
CA LEU A 211 -14.51 -13.41 19.14
C LEU A 211 -15.51 -14.15 20.04
N ASP A 212 -16.51 -13.43 20.54
CA ASP A 212 -17.49 -13.92 21.51
C ASP A 212 -18.81 -14.33 20.82
N SER A 213 -19.57 -15.25 21.42
CA SER A 213 -20.83 -15.76 20.87
C SER A 213 -22.05 -15.16 21.57
N ASP A 214 -22.86 -14.43 20.80
CA ASP A 214 -24.23 -14.11 21.21
C ASP A 214 -25.14 -15.31 20.95
N VAL A 215 -25.23 -16.17 21.97
CA VAL A 215 -26.04 -17.39 21.97
C VAL A 215 -27.51 -17.13 21.67
N ALA A 216 -28.03 -15.93 21.95
CA ALA A 216 -29.43 -15.58 21.67
C ALA A 216 -29.69 -15.27 20.18
N THR A 217 -28.69 -14.79 19.45
CA THR A 217 -28.82 -14.44 18.02
C THR A 217 -28.04 -15.35 17.06
N GLY A 218 -27.17 -16.22 17.57
CA GLY A 218 -26.28 -17.08 16.76
C GLY A 218 -25.18 -16.29 16.04
N ARG A 219 -24.87 -15.08 16.52
CA ARG A 219 -23.89 -14.17 15.92
C ARG A 219 -22.61 -14.16 16.73
N LEU A 220 -21.50 -13.89 16.05
CA LEU A 220 -20.22 -13.63 16.69
C LEU A 220 -20.00 -12.11 16.79
N ILE A 221 -19.49 -11.68 17.94
CA ILE A 221 -19.25 -10.27 18.28
C ILE A 221 -17.76 -10.07 18.56
N MET A 222 -17.16 -9.09 17.89
CA MET A 222 -15.78 -8.68 18.16
C MET A 222 -15.70 -7.90 19.46
N LYS A 223 -14.77 -8.26 20.34
CA LYS A 223 -14.50 -7.60 21.62
C LYS A 223 -13.00 -7.36 21.80
N LYS A 224 -12.65 -6.35 22.62
CA LYS A 224 -11.29 -6.23 23.17
C LYS A 224 -11.09 -7.30 24.25
N THR A 225 -9.85 -7.55 24.62
CA THR A 225 -9.48 -8.34 25.81
C THR A 225 -10.04 -7.78 27.12
N THR A 226 -10.49 -6.52 27.15
CA THR A 226 -11.21 -5.90 28.29
C THR A 226 -12.72 -6.20 28.31
N GLY A 227 -13.24 -6.92 27.32
CA GLY A 227 -14.66 -7.25 27.17
C GLY A 227 -15.53 -6.19 26.48
N GLU A 228 -14.97 -5.02 26.15
CA GLU A 228 -15.65 -3.98 25.38
C GLU A 228 -15.91 -4.44 23.93
N THR A 229 -17.16 -4.34 23.47
CA THR A 229 -17.52 -4.59 22.05
C THR A 229 -16.83 -3.60 21.12
N VAL A 230 -16.19 -4.13 20.08
CA VAL A 230 -15.48 -3.34 19.07
C VAL A 230 -16.36 -3.14 17.84
N ASN A 231 -16.49 -1.88 17.43
CA ASN A 231 -16.92 -1.51 16.08
C ASN A 231 -15.68 -1.00 15.33
N GLY A 232 -15.55 -1.38 14.07
CA GLY A 232 -14.35 -1.20 13.28
C GLY A 232 -14.55 -1.77 11.87
N ALA A 233 -13.50 -1.74 11.06
CA ALA A 233 -13.57 -2.21 9.67
C ALA A 233 -12.25 -2.87 9.24
N ILE A 234 -12.36 -3.78 8.28
CA ILE A 234 -11.23 -4.18 7.44
C ILE A 234 -10.81 -2.96 6.61
N ARG A 235 -9.57 -2.52 6.78
CA ARG A 235 -8.96 -1.41 6.04
C ARG A 235 -8.00 -1.96 5.00
N LEU A 236 -8.36 -1.74 3.74
CA LEU A 236 -7.61 -2.20 2.58
C LEU A 236 -6.73 -1.07 2.05
N HIS A 237 -5.49 -1.41 1.71
CA HIS A 237 -4.50 -0.51 1.15
C HIS A 237 -3.98 -1.11 -0.16
N HIS A 238 -3.77 -0.26 -1.17
CA HIS A 238 -3.26 -0.70 -2.47
C HIS A 238 -1.84 -1.23 -2.36
N LEU A 239 -1.53 -2.29 -3.11
CA LEU A 239 -0.17 -2.82 -3.23
C LEU A 239 0.69 -1.98 -4.20
N ASP A 240 0.05 -1.20 -5.07
CA ASP A 240 0.69 -0.29 -6.01
C ASP A 240 0.91 1.09 -5.39
N ALA A 241 2.13 1.59 -5.51
CA ALA A 241 2.44 3.01 -5.45
C ALA A 241 2.06 3.68 -6.79
N ARG A 242 1.47 4.87 -6.68
CA ARG A 242 1.07 5.71 -7.81
C ARG A 242 2.09 6.83 -8.00
N PHE A 243 2.57 7.02 -9.23
CA PHE A 243 3.44 8.14 -9.60
C PHE A 243 2.77 8.99 -10.66
N ASN A 244 2.61 10.29 -10.38
CA ASN A 244 2.09 11.29 -11.32
C ASN A 244 3.19 12.33 -11.62
N PHE A 245 3.56 12.45 -12.88
CA PHE A 245 4.54 13.42 -13.35
C PHE A 245 3.85 14.57 -14.06
N VAL A 246 4.17 15.81 -13.66
CA VAL A 246 3.69 17.05 -14.30
C VAL A 246 4.90 17.83 -14.78
N VAL A 247 5.17 17.74 -16.08
CA VAL A 247 6.33 18.33 -16.74
C VAL A 247 5.94 19.65 -17.40
N LYS A 248 6.55 20.73 -16.95
CA LYS A 248 6.31 22.10 -17.42
C LYS A 248 7.62 22.83 -17.67
N LEU A 249 7.59 23.78 -18.58
CA LEU A 249 8.71 24.69 -18.78
C LEU A 249 8.92 25.57 -17.53
N ALA A 250 10.17 25.78 -17.12
CA ALA A 250 10.52 26.66 -16.01
C ALA A 250 10.06 28.11 -16.25
N ASP A 251 9.69 28.80 -15.18
CA ASP A 251 9.32 30.22 -15.25
C ASP A 251 10.54 31.11 -15.58
N ARG A 252 10.25 32.31 -16.09
CA ARG A 252 11.24 33.33 -16.52
C ARG A 252 12.06 33.00 -17.77
N LEU A 253 11.77 31.90 -18.46
CA LEU A 253 12.26 31.67 -19.82
C LEU A 253 11.59 32.63 -20.83
N PRO A 254 12.27 33.00 -21.93
CA PRO A 254 11.81 34.02 -22.86
C PRO A 254 10.60 33.56 -23.68
N SER A 255 9.81 34.53 -24.18
CA SER A 255 8.66 34.26 -25.04
C SER A 255 9.05 33.43 -26.26
N GLY A 256 8.32 32.34 -26.51
CA GLY A 256 8.61 31.37 -27.57
C GLY A 256 9.54 30.23 -27.18
N ALA A 257 10.10 30.21 -25.96
CA ALA A 257 10.73 29.01 -25.41
C ALA A 257 9.68 27.91 -25.16
N TYR A 258 10.06 26.65 -25.36
CA TYR A 258 9.21 25.50 -25.06
C TYR A 258 10.02 24.30 -24.59
N PHE A 259 9.33 23.41 -23.88
CA PHE A 259 9.75 22.03 -23.69
C PHE A 259 8.57 21.14 -24.08
N LYS A 260 8.80 20.16 -24.95
CA LYS A 260 7.79 19.16 -25.34
C LYS A 260 8.29 17.77 -24.96
N LEU A 261 7.58 17.11 -24.04
CA LEU A 261 7.82 15.71 -23.72
C LEU A 261 7.51 14.84 -24.95
N LYS A 262 8.42 13.92 -25.29
CA LYS A 262 8.29 13.03 -26.46
C LYS A 262 8.09 11.59 -26.06
N SER A 263 8.82 11.13 -25.04
CA SER A 263 8.57 9.84 -24.43
C SER A 263 9.04 9.80 -22.97
N TRP A 264 8.54 8.82 -22.24
CA TRP A 264 9.02 8.43 -20.93
C TRP A 264 9.19 6.91 -20.86
N LYS A 265 10.10 6.42 -20.02
CA LYS A 265 10.13 5.01 -19.62
C LYS A 265 10.57 4.86 -18.17
N VAL A 266 10.13 3.81 -17.51
CA VAL A 266 10.62 3.45 -16.16
C VAL A 266 11.60 2.29 -16.27
N LYS A 267 12.65 2.29 -15.45
CA LYS A 267 13.64 1.22 -15.34
C LYS A 267 13.81 0.85 -13.86
N ASN A 268 14.30 -0.38 -13.61
CA ASN A 268 14.43 -0.95 -12.26
C ASN A 268 13.07 -1.06 -11.52
N LEU A 269 12.00 -1.43 -12.22
CA LEU A 269 10.71 -1.71 -11.60
C LEU A 269 10.78 -3.04 -10.83
N HIS A 270 10.32 -3.07 -9.59
CA HIS A 270 10.20 -4.33 -8.84
C HIS A 270 9.01 -5.12 -9.39
N MET A 271 9.29 -6.29 -10.00
CA MET A 271 8.26 -7.12 -10.62
C MET A 271 7.41 -7.90 -9.62
N ARG A 272 7.76 -7.89 -8.32
CA ARG A 272 7.17 -8.73 -7.28
C ARG A 272 7.06 -8.00 -5.93
N SER A 273 5.93 -8.18 -5.25
CA SER A 273 5.69 -7.75 -3.86
C SER A 273 4.97 -8.84 -3.08
N PHE A 274 5.16 -8.92 -1.77
CA PHE A 274 4.22 -9.64 -0.90
C PHE A 274 2.83 -8.98 -0.96
N VAL A 275 1.76 -9.78 -0.92
CA VAL A 275 0.37 -9.30 -0.85
C VAL A 275 0.01 -8.90 0.57
N HIS A 276 0.42 -9.71 1.55
CA HIS A 276 0.45 -9.27 2.94
C HIS A 276 1.55 -8.21 3.09
N TRP A 277 1.30 -7.14 3.87
CA TRP A 277 2.35 -6.15 4.12
C TRP A 277 3.49 -6.78 4.94
N GLN A 278 4.73 -6.49 4.56
CA GLN A 278 5.95 -6.91 5.26
C GLN A 278 6.99 -5.81 5.15
N GLN A 279 7.86 -5.68 6.16
CA GLN A 279 8.96 -4.70 6.12
C GLN A 279 9.95 -4.99 4.97
N ASP A 280 10.26 -6.26 4.74
CA ASP A 280 11.22 -6.69 3.71
C ASP A 280 10.55 -6.97 2.35
N SER A 281 11.37 -6.96 1.31
CA SER A 281 10.95 -7.32 -0.05
C SER A 281 11.03 -8.84 -0.27
N PRO A 282 10.23 -9.43 -1.18
CA PRO A 282 10.19 -10.89 -1.41
C PRO A 282 11.44 -11.47 -2.10
N CYS A 283 12.41 -10.62 -2.44
CA CYS A 283 13.71 -10.99 -2.98
C CYS A 283 14.79 -10.39 -2.07
N SER A 284 15.86 -11.14 -1.81
CA SER A 284 17.06 -10.59 -1.19
C SER A 284 17.76 -9.58 -2.11
N SER A 285 18.55 -8.68 -1.55
CA SER A 285 19.30 -7.74 -2.39
C SER A 285 20.37 -8.43 -3.24
N GLY A 286 20.46 -8.07 -4.51
CA GLY A 286 21.23 -8.79 -5.53
C GLY A 286 20.47 -9.92 -6.23
N THR A 287 19.24 -10.25 -5.81
CA THR A 287 18.37 -11.25 -6.46
C THR A 287 17.05 -10.66 -6.97
N GLU A 288 16.95 -9.33 -7.06
CA GLU A 288 15.72 -8.64 -7.43
C GLU A 288 15.31 -8.91 -8.88
N GLU A 289 14.05 -9.24 -9.07
CA GLU A 289 13.45 -9.35 -10.40
C GLU A 289 13.08 -7.96 -10.92
N LEU A 290 14.04 -7.30 -11.57
CA LEU A 290 13.91 -5.93 -12.06
C LEU A 290 13.44 -5.86 -13.52
N GLY A 291 12.29 -5.24 -13.73
CA GLY A 291 11.74 -4.90 -15.03
C GLY A 291 11.97 -3.44 -15.43
N GLY A 292 11.27 -3.05 -16.50
CA GLY A 292 11.13 -1.67 -16.95
C GLY A 292 9.96 -1.54 -17.93
N THR A 293 9.75 -0.38 -18.52
CA THR A 293 8.78 -0.18 -19.60
C THR A 293 9.48 -0.03 -20.94
N THR A 294 8.71 -0.14 -22.03
CA THR A 294 9.08 0.43 -23.33
C THR A 294 9.12 1.97 -23.26
N ASP A 295 9.63 2.63 -24.30
CA ASP A 295 9.49 4.09 -24.45
C ASP A 295 8.02 4.46 -24.73
N MET A 296 7.30 4.82 -23.67
CA MET A 296 5.90 5.27 -23.71
C MET A 296 5.81 6.66 -24.34
N ASN A 297 4.92 6.82 -25.32
CA ASN A 297 4.82 8.03 -26.14
C ASN A 297 3.38 8.27 -26.64
N GLY A 298 3.11 9.44 -27.24
CA GLY A 298 1.80 9.75 -27.81
C GLY A 298 0.68 9.70 -26.76
N ASN A 299 -0.24 8.74 -26.89
CA ASN A 299 -1.41 8.58 -25.99
C ASN A 299 -1.06 8.24 -24.53
N TYR A 300 0.22 8.02 -24.19
CA TYR A 300 0.71 7.90 -22.81
C TYR A 300 1.19 9.24 -22.21
N ILE A 301 0.96 10.36 -22.90
CA ILE A 301 1.28 11.71 -22.44
C ILE A 301 0.02 12.56 -22.64
N ASP A 302 -0.54 13.06 -21.55
CA ASP A 302 -1.60 14.05 -21.58
C ASP A 302 -0.98 15.45 -21.74
N GLU A 303 -1.39 16.22 -22.74
CA GLU A 303 -0.93 17.60 -22.95
C GLU A 303 -2.08 18.58 -22.68
N THR A 304 -1.85 19.51 -21.75
CA THR A 304 -2.73 20.66 -21.51
C THR A 304 -2.02 21.95 -21.91
N SER A 305 -2.78 22.98 -22.30
CA SER A 305 -2.24 24.28 -22.69
C SER A 305 -3.01 25.40 -22.02
N ALA A 306 -2.30 26.24 -21.26
CA ALA A 306 -2.84 27.42 -20.60
C ALA A 306 -1.88 28.60 -20.84
N ASP A 307 -2.41 29.78 -21.17
CA ASP A 307 -1.63 31.00 -21.43
C ASP A 307 -0.44 30.83 -22.39
N GLY A 308 -0.59 29.95 -23.39
CA GLY A 308 0.47 29.62 -24.36
C GLY A 308 1.59 28.72 -23.83
N LYS A 309 1.53 28.30 -22.56
CA LYS A 309 2.43 27.29 -21.98
C LYS A 309 1.81 25.90 -22.10
N VAL A 310 2.56 24.95 -22.67
CA VAL A 310 2.22 23.52 -22.66
C VAL A 310 2.67 22.91 -21.34
N THR A 311 1.81 22.11 -20.72
CA THR A 311 2.14 21.22 -19.61
C THR A 311 1.84 19.79 -20.05
N SER A 312 2.85 18.92 -19.98
CA SER A 312 2.71 17.48 -20.26
C SER A 312 2.60 16.72 -18.95
N SER A 313 1.71 15.73 -18.86
CA SER A 313 1.62 14.85 -17.69
C SER A 313 1.48 13.38 -18.08
N PHE A 314 1.87 12.50 -17.17
CA PHE A 314 1.63 11.06 -17.28
C PHE A 314 1.60 10.45 -15.88
N THR A 315 0.88 9.33 -15.73
CA THR A 315 0.82 8.57 -14.47
C THR A 315 1.12 7.09 -14.74
N PHE A 316 1.80 6.45 -13.79
CA PHE A 316 2.03 5.00 -13.80
C PHE A 316 1.99 4.40 -12.39
N TYR A 317 1.91 3.08 -12.33
CA TYR A 317 1.79 2.29 -11.10
C TYR A 317 2.89 1.23 -11.03
N THR A 318 3.41 1.01 -9.82
CA THR A 318 4.41 -0.01 -9.54
C THR A 318 4.33 -0.45 -8.09
N PHE A 319 4.82 -1.64 -7.77
CA PHE A 319 4.94 -2.07 -6.38
C PHE A 319 5.94 -1.22 -5.60
N GLU A 320 5.71 -1.09 -4.30
CA GLU A 320 6.64 -0.44 -3.37
C GLU A 320 8.00 -1.16 -3.35
N ASN A 321 9.09 -0.41 -3.53
CA ASN A 321 10.44 -0.92 -3.30
C ASN A 321 10.81 -0.68 -1.83
N ARG A 322 11.04 -1.76 -1.06
CA ARG A 322 11.41 -1.70 0.37
C ARG A 322 12.90 -1.98 0.63
N HIS A 323 13.73 -2.08 -0.40
CA HIS A 323 15.17 -2.28 -0.19
C HIS A 323 15.82 -1.02 0.34
N ALA A 324 16.54 -1.15 1.46
CA ALA A 324 17.45 -0.11 1.92
C ALA A 324 18.53 0.17 0.86
N PRO A 325 18.96 1.43 0.65
CA PRO A 325 20.15 1.75 -0.11
C PRO A 325 21.36 0.95 0.39
N ALA A 326 22.19 0.44 -0.53
CA ALA A 326 23.41 -0.29 -0.15
C ALA A 326 24.48 0.60 0.53
N ALA A 327 24.44 1.91 0.27
CA ALA A 327 25.32 2.92 0.86
C ALA A 327 24.57 4.25 1.03
N PRO A 328 23.64 4.38 1.99
CA PRO A 328 22.84 5.58 2.17
C PRO A 328 23.71 6.75 2.66
N PHE A 329 23.37 7.95 2.22
CA PHE A 329 23.84 9.14 2.92
C PHE A 329 23.27 9.13 4.35
N THR A 330 24.15 9.31 5.33
CA THR A 330 23.86 9.15 6.77
C THR A 330 24.17 10.42 7.57
N SER A 331 24.64 11.48 6.90
CA SER A 331 24.77 12.83 7.44
C SER A 331 24.96 13.84 6.30
N VAL A 332 24.69 15.12 6.56
CA VAL A 332 24.89 16.20 5.58
C VAL A 332 26.35 16.31 5.13
N ASP A 333 27.30 16.06 6.02
CA ASP A 333 28.73 16.18 5.70
C ASP A 333 29.22 15.09 4.73
N LYS A 334 28.59 13.91 4.72
CA LYS A 334 28.86 12.88 3.70
C LYS A 334 28.36 13.31 2.32
N VAL A 335 27.24 14.05 2.25
CA VAL A 335 26.74 14.64 1.00
C VAL A 335 27.71 15.70 0.49
N LYS A 336 28.13 16.63 1.36
CA LYS A 336 29.12 17.69 1.01
C LYS A 336 30.44 17.10 0.51
N THR A 337 30.99 16.12 1.23
CA THR A 337 32.21 15.39 0.82
C THR A 337 32.06 14.76 -0.56
N ALA A 338 30.89 14.16 -0.86
CA ALA A 338 30.60 13.59 -2.17
C ALA A 338 30.43 14.66 -3.27
N MET A 339 29.84 15.82 -2.94
CA MET A 339 29.74 16.96 -3.86
C MET A 339 31.12 17.52 -4.23
N GLU A 340 31.99 17.72 -3.24
CA GLU A 340 33.38 18.19 -3.46
C GLU A 340 34.18 17.22 -4.33
N ALA A 341 34.10 15.91 -4.06
CA ALA A 341 34.73 14.88 -4.87
C ALA A 341 34.22 14.83 -6.33
N GLU A 342 33.06 15.42 -6.60
CA GLU A 342 32.40 15.51 -7.90
C GLU A 342 32.50 16.89 -8.57
N GLY A 343 33.23 17.83 -7.94
CA GLY A 343 33.40 19.21 -8.42
C GLY A 343 32.15 20.09 -8.27
N LEU A 344 31.17 19.66 -7.45
CA LEU A 344 29.95 20.41 -7.18
C LEU A 344 30.18 21.36 -6.00
N SER A 345 30.06 22.67 -6.24
CA SER A 345 30.13 23.68 -5.19
C SER A 345 28.85 23.68 -4.33
N TRP A 346 29.00 23.90 -3.03
CA TRP A 346 27.92 24.18 -2.09
C TRP A 346 28.27 25.45 -1.27
N ASN A 347 27.34 26.00 -0.51
CA ASN A 347 27.54 27.22 0.27
C ASN A 347 27.57 26.89 1.77
N GLU A 348 28.54 27.43 2.51
CA GLU A 348 28.69 27.12 3.95
C GLU A 348 27.50 27.61 4.80
N ASP A 349 26.95 28.78 4.49
CA ASP A 349 25.85 29.41 5.23
C ASP A 349 24.46 28.84 4.84
N SER A 350 24.28 28.41 3.57
CA SER A 350 22.98 28.00 3.02
C SER A 350 22.89 26.54 2.55
N GLY A 351 23.93 25.74 2.78
CA GLY A 351 24.00 24.34 2.36
C GLY A 351 24.06 24.15 0.85
N PHE A 352 23.52 23.03 0.37
CA PHE A 352 23.41 22.71 -1.06
C PHE A 352 21.95 22.86 -1.56
N THR A 353 21.75 22.91 -2.87
CA THR A 353 20.42 22.97 -3.51
C THR A 353 19.91 21.59 -3.90
N SER A 354 18.60 21.47 -4.12
CA SER A 354 17.99 20.26 -4.71
C SER A 354 18.62 19.91 -6.06
N ASP A 355 18.90 20.90 -6.91
CA ASP A 355 19.58 20.74 -8.20
C ASP A 355 20.97 20.11 -8.04
N GLN A 356 21.75 20.57 -7.06
CA GLN A 356 23.08 20.00 -6.76
C GLN A 356 22.98 18.55 -6.25
N ALA A 357 21.98 18.27 -5.41
CA ALA A 357 21.68 16.91 -4.93
C ALA A 357 21.17 15.99 -6.06
N TYR A 358 20.47 16.52 -7.05
CA TYR A 358 20.07 15.82 -8.27
C TYR A 358 21.29 15.52 -9.16
N MET A 359 22.13 16.52 -9.45
CA MET A 359 23.38 16.34 -10.20
C MET A 359 24.33 15.32 -9.55
N LEU A 360 24.35 15.24 -8.22
CA LEU A 360 25.10 14.22 -7.49
C LEU A 360 24.52 12.81 -7.73
N ARG A 361 23.19 12.64 -7.65
CA ARG A 361 22.50 11.36 -7.91
C ARG A 361 22.72 10.83 -9.32
N GLU A 362 22.80 11.72 -10.30
CA GLU A 362 23.05 11.34 -11.70
C GLU A 362 24.51 10.95 -12.01
N LYS A 363 25.47 11.14 -11.09
CA LYS A 363 26.86 10.73 -11.31
C LYS A 363 26.97 9.22 -11.48
N LYS A 364 27.78 8.82 -12.46
CA LYS A 364 27.99 7.41 -12.85
C LYS A 364 29.45 7.00 -12.71
N ASN A 365 29.63 5.72 -12.43
CA ASN A 365 30.92 5.05 -12.59
C ASN A 365 31.23 4.84 -14.08
N PRO A 366 32.50 4.53 -14.45
CA PRO A 366 32.89 4.30 -15.85
C PRO A 366 32.16 3.14 -16.55
N ASP A 367 31.57 2.22 -15.80
CA ASP A 367 30.74 1.11 -16.30
C ASP A 367 29.27 1.51 -16.59
N GLY A 368 28.89 2.76 -16.31
CA GLY A 368 27.54 3.30 -16.49
C GLY A 368 26.58 3.05 -15.32
N SER A 369 27.00 2.35 -14.26
CA SER A 369 26.26 2.22 -13.00
C SER A 369 26.19 3.57 -12.27
N PHE A 370 25.14 3.78 -11.46
CA PHE A 370 25.05 4.97 -10.62
C PHE A 370 26.05 4.89 -9.47
N LYS A 371 26.71 6.01 -9.18
CA LYS A 371 27.74 6.09 -8.14
C LYS A 371 27.17 6.34 -6.74
N TYR A 372 26.08 7.10 -6.65
CA TYR A 372 25.46 7.50 -5.37
C TYR A 372 23.98 7.11 -5.25
N ALA A 373 23.27 6.87 -6.35
CA ALA A 373 21.92 6.33 -6.31
C ALA A 373 21.95 4.78 -6.20
N PRO A 374 21.00 4.14 -5.50
CA PRO A 374 20.96 2.68 -5.38
C PRO A 374 20.80 2.00 -6.74
N GLY A 375 21.59 0.95 -7.02
CA GLY A 375 21.57 0.27 -8.31
C GLY A 375 20.24 -0.41 -8.67
N ASN A 376 19.42 -0.73 -7.66
CA ASN A 376 18.07 -1.27 -7.77
C ASN A 376 16.96 -0.21 -7.62
N ALA A 377 17.27 1.07 -7.38
CA ALA A 377 16.26 2.12 -7.31
C ALA A 377 15.55 2.26 -8.65
N ALA A 378 14.22 2.31 -8.62
CA ALA A 378 13.41 2.61 -9.80
C ALA A 378 13.72 4.02 -10.29
N TYR A 379 13.77 4.24 -11.60
CA TYR A 379 13.96 5.57 -12.17
C TYR A 379 13.24 5.77 -13.49
N VAL A 380 12.78 6.99 -13.71
CA VAL A 380 12.12 7.42 -14.94
C VAL A 380 13.13 8.10 -15.85
N VAL A 381 13.13 7.73 -17.12
CA VAL A 381 13.88 8.40 -18.19
C VAL A 381 12.90 9.22 -19.02
N LEU A 382 13.00 10.55 -18.97
CA LEU A 382 12.22 11.45 -19.83
C LEU A 382 13.04 11.82 -21.05
N LYS A 383 12.45 11.82 -22.24
CA LYS A 383 13.03 12.38 -23.47
C LYS A 383 12.13 13.48 -23.99
N GLY A 384 12.71 14.63 -24.33
CA GLY A 384 11.95 15.77 -24.84
C GLY A 384 12.75 16.67 -25.76
N GLU A 385 12.03 17.55 -26.45
CA GLU A 385 12.60 18.63 -27.25
C GLU A 385 12.54 19.93 -26.46
N TYR A 386 13.69 20.53 -26.21
CA TYR A 386 13.85 21.85 -25.63
C TYR A 386 14.19 22.88 -26.71
N TYR A 387 13.57 24.04 -26.65
CA TYR A 387 13.92 25.20 -27.45
C TYR A 387 13.93 26.47 -26.61
N ASN A 388 14.98 27.27 -26.76
CA ASN A 388 15.08 28.60 -26.20
C ASN A 388 15.51 29.59 -27.30
N PRO A 389 14.66 30.56 -27.70
CA PRO A 389 15.00 31.54 -28.72
C PRO A 389 16.05 32.57 -28.27
N ALA A 390 16.33 32.68 -26.98
CA ALA A 390 17.24 33.67 -26.40
C ALA A 390 18.03 33.11 -25.21
N GLU A 391 18.77 32.02 -25.45
CA GLU A 391 19.70 31.43 -24.50
C GLU A 391 20.91 32.34 -24.28
N LYS A 392 21.26 32.60 -23.02
CA LYS A 392 22.40 33.48 -22.66
C LYS A 392 23.65 32.65 -22.47
N VAL A 393 24.61 32.79 -23.38
CA VAL A 393 25.90 32.11 -23.27
C VAL A 393 26.98 33.00 -22.65
N LEU A 394 28.07 32.36 -22.21
CA LEU A 394 29.28 33.02 -21.74
C LEU A 394 29.73 34.11 -22.71
N GLY A 395 30.02 35.31 -22.18
CA GLY A 395 30.31 36.51 -22.97
C GLY A 395 29.10 37.42 -23.25
N GLY A 396 27.90 37.08 -22.76
CA GLY A 396 26.71 37.94 -22.88
C GLY A 396 26.05 37.92 -24.26
N ILE A 397 26.47 36.99 -25.13
CA ILE A 397 25.83 36.74 -26.42
C ILE A 397 24.52 35.98 -26.18
N THR A 398 23.49 36.32 -26.94
CA THR A 398 22.21 35.64 -26.96
C THR A 398 22.12 34.80 -28.24
N GLN A 399 21.77 33.52 -28.12
CA GLN A 399 21.62 32.62 -29.27
C GLN A 399 20.34 31.77 -29.18
N GLN A 400 19.90 31.23 -30.30
CA GLN A 400 18.87 30.21 -30.32
C GLN A 400 19.48 28.86 -29.91
N CYS A 401 18.88 28.20 -28.92
CA CYS A 401 19.22 26.84 -28.51
C CYS A 401 18.08 25.90 -28.88
N SER A 402 18.40 24.76 -29.50
CA SER A 402 17.48 23.65 -29.72
C SER A 402 18.21 22.36 -29.37
N ALA A 403 17.59 21.51 -28.57
CA ALA A 403 18.21 20.28 -28.08
C ALA A 403 17.17 19.18 -27.85
N THR A 404 17.53 17.94 -28.22
CA THR A 404 16.89 16.75 -27.66
C THR A 404 17.56 16.48 -26.31
N VAL A 405 16.80 16.56 -25.23
CA VAL A 405 17.31 16.39 -23.85
C VAL A 405 16.76 15.12 -23.22
N THR A 406 17.51 14.57 -22.27
CA THR A 406 17.13 13.39 -21.50
C THR A 406 17.34 13.67 -20.01
N TYR A 407 16.34 13.39 -19.18
CA TYR A 407 16.40 13.50 -17.71
C TYR A 407 16.26 12.13 -17.06
N LEU A 408 16.97 11.88 -15.95
CA LEU A 408 16.88 10.64 -15.18
C LEU A 408 16.41 10.93 -13.74
N ILE A 409 15.15 10.61 -13.46
CA ILE A 409 14.50 10.91 -12.18
C ILE A 409 14.39 9.62 -11.37
N HIS A 410 15.23 9.47 -10.36
CA HIS A 410 15.14 8.36 -9.41
C HIS A 410 13.89 8.46 -8.54
N LEU A 411 13.29 7.33 -8.21
CA LEU A 411 12.10 7.19 -7.37
C LEU A 411 12.51 6.58 -6.03
N GLY A 412 12.02 7.14 -4.93
CA GLY A 412 12.31 6.66 -3.58
C GLY A 412 13.52 7.31 -2.92
N TYR A 413 13.74 6.93 -1.66
CA TYR A 413 14.70 7.55 -0.75
C TYR A 413 16.10 6.98 -0.95
N ILE A 414 17.12 7.85 -0.91
CA ILE A 414 18.54 7.46 -1.01
C ILE A 414 19.37 7.78 0.24
N TRP A 415 18.73 8.31 1.30
CA TRP A 415 19.25 8.38 2.65
C TRP A 415 18.46 7.45 3.60
N GLU A 416 18.88 7.33 4.85
CA GLU A 416 18.38 6.35 5.83
C GLU A 416 16.94 6.60 6.37
N GLY A 417 15.89 6.22 5.62
CA GLY A 417 14.55 6.10 6.23
C GLY A 417 13.36 5.81 5.31
N ASN A 418 12.37 5.09 5.86
CA ASN A 418 10.99 5.09 5.36
C ASN A 418 10.21 6.26 5.99
N MET A 419 9.35 6.91 5.20
CA MET A 419 8.79 8.23 5.52
C MET A 419 7.81 8.30 6.71
N GLU A 420 7.40 7.16 7.27
CA GLU A 420 6.38 7.12 8.34
C GLU A 420 6.85 7.64 9.71
N LYS A 421 8.15 7.86 9.91
CA LYS A 421 8.64 8.62 11.07
C LYS A 421 8.35 10.12 10.89
N SER A 422 7.07 10.47 11.01
CA SER A 422 6.51 11.79 11.32
C SER A 422 7.42 12.99 11.00
N MET A 423 7.23 13.60 9.83
CA MET A 423 7.93 14.85 9.47
C MET A 423 7.51 16.07 10.33
N ALA A 424 6.59 15.91 11.28
CA ALA A 424 6.27 16.92 12.29
C ALA A 424 7.43 17.08 13.29
N GLY A 425 8.35 18.00 13.00
CA GLY A 425 9.50 18.34 13.86
C GLY A 425 10.88 18.11 13.25
N SER A 426 11.00 17.95 11.93
CA SER A 426 12.29 17.71 11.26
C SER A 426 13.37 18.73 11.65
N SER A 427 14.55 18.22 12.03
CA SER A 427 15.73 19.02 12.36
C SER A 427 16.25 19.78 11.13
N SER A 428 17.14 20.76 11.33
CA SER A 428 17.80 21.45 10.22
C SER A 428 18.59 20.46 9.35
N GLU A 429 19.27 19.48 9.95
CA GLU A 429 20.01 18.45 9.22
C GLU A 429 19.08 17.57 8.37
N GLN A 430 17.92 17.18 8.92
CA GLN A 430 16.92 16.39 8.20
C GLN A 430 16.45 17.12 6.93
N ARG A 431 16.15 18.42 7.03
CA ARG A 431 15.68 19.22 5.88
C ARG A 431 16.74 19.38 4.78
N GLU A 432 18.03 19.40 5.15
CA GLU A 432 19.13 19.38 4.19
C GLU A 432 19.25 17.99 3.53
N LEU A 433 19.11 16.90 4.31
CA LEU A 433 19.05 15.54 3.77
C LEU A 433 17.82 15.28 2.90
N ASP A 434 16.70 15.97 3.10
CA ASP A 434 15.48 15.79 2.30
C ASP A 434 15.65 16.30 0.86
N LYS A 435 16.51 17.30 0.63
CA LYS A 435 16.96 17.70 -0.73
C LYS A 435 17.63 16.54 -1.47
N VAL A 436 18.20 15.61 -0.69
CA VAL A 436 18.58 14.21 -0.99
C VAL A 436 17.67 13.51 -2.01
N ASN A 437 16.37 13.65 -1.79
CA ASN A 437 15.31 12.92 -2.48
C ASN A 437 14.34 13.86 -3.21
N ASP A 438 14.69 15.13 -3.40
CA ASP A 438 13.83 16.04 -4.14
C ASP A 438 13.66 15.55 -5.59
N TYR A 439 12.44 15.61 -6.11
CA TYR A 439 12.05 15.09 -7.43
C TYR A 439 11.58 16.21 -8.38
N ARG A 440 11.69 17.47 -7.96
CA ARG A 440 11.17 18.67 -8.64
C ARG A 440 12.01 19.15 -9.82
#